data_AF-A0A059AU38-F1
#
_entry.id   AF-A0A059AU38-F1
#
_cell.length_a   1.000
_cell.length_b   1.000
_cell.length_c   1.000
_cell.angle_alpha   90.00
_cell.angle_beta   90.00
_cell.angle_gamma   90.00
#
_symmetry.space_group_name_H-M   'P 1'
#
loop_
_entity.id
_entity.type
_entity.pdbx_description
1 polymer ?
#
loop_
_entity_poly.entity_id
_entity_poly.type
_entity_poly.pdbx_seq_one_letter_code
_entity_poly.pdbx_strand_id
1 'polypeptide(L)'
;MVRDLVDPERCVCGKNKDAALDAKQKGNLCFSSADFSGALAFYSQALIVAPFDARDKDKNLVSVLYVNRAVALYKLGFKIECLRDCNRALQISPGYAKAWYWRGKINASSENYEDAMADLHVANLMETSSGGKRQIEGEMKLLQVQFTRTSGSLTQHDENIFKISGREILEFHQPTVHRGGKSWSH
;
A
#
# COMPACT_ATOMS: atom_id res chain seq x y z
N MET A 1 -9.71 15.30 14.91
CA MET A 1 -9.46 15.85 13.56
C MET A 1 -7.96 15.80 13.29
N VAL A 2 -7.47 14.74 12.65
CA VAL A 2 -6.03 14.56 12.35
C VAL A 2 -5.67 15.46 11.18
N ARG A 3 -5.04 16.61 11.47
CA ARG A 3 -4.54 17.56 10.46
C ARG A 3 -3.51 16.87 9.57
N ASP A 4 -3.60 17.08 8.26
CA ASP A 4 -2.67 16.53 7.29
C ASP A 4 -1.27 17.11 7.51
N LEU A 5 -0.33 16.23 7.85
CA LEU A 5 1.02 16.58 8.29
C LEU A 5 2.02 16.73 7.13
N VAL A 6 1.61 16.46 5.90
CA VAL A 6 2.50 16.48 4.73
C VAL A 6 1.82 17.25 3.60
N ASP A 7 1.75 18.56 3.79
CA ASP A 7 1.52 19.52 2.71
C ASP A 7 2.88 19.76 2.01
N PRO A 8 3.00 19.47 0.69
CA PRO A 8 4.24 19.66 -0.07
C PRO A 8 4.79 21.09 -0.03
N GLU A 9 3.95 22.09 0.26
CA GLU A 9 4.32 23.51 0.28
C GLU A 9 4.84 24.00 1.65
N ARG A 10 4.85 23.15 2.70
CA ARG A 10 5.26 23.56 4.05
C ARG A 10 6.76 23.35 4.31
N CYS A 11 7.52 24.40 3.96
CA CYS A 11 8.81 24.88 4.49
C CYS A 11 10.03 23.94 4.65
N VAL A 12 11.13 24.38 4.07
CA VAL A 12 12.47 23.76 4.00
C VAL A 12 13.31 24.00 5.27
N CYS A 13 12.74 23.94 6.47
CA CYS A 13 13.49 24.07 7.73
C CYS A 13 13.19 22.86 8.63
N GLY A 14 14.11 21.88 8.70
CA GLY A 14 14.07 20.83 9.71
C GLY A 14 13.91 19.38 9.23
N LYS A 15 14.03 19.08 7.94
CA LYS A 15 14.05 17.69 7.44
C LYS A 15 15.35 17.01 7.85
N ASN A 16 15.29 16.02 8.74
CA ASN A 16 16.44 15.28 9.26
C ASN A 16 16.16 13.77 9.23
N LYS A 17 16.93 13.05 8.40
CA LYS A 17 16.77 11.59 8.22
C LYS A 17 17.01 10.83 9.52
N ASP A 18 18.02 11.20 10.30
CA ASP A 18 18.38 10.50 11.53
C ASP A 18 17.32 10.71 12.61
N ALA A 19 16.80 11.93 12.74
CA ALA A 19 15.68 12.21 13.64
C ALA A 19 14.42 11.42 13.27
N ALA A 20 14.14 11.28 11.96
CA ALA A 20 13.02 10.46 11.50
C ALA A 20 13.24 8.97 11.81
N LEU A 21 14.47 8.47 11.69
CA LEU A 21 14.81 7.08 12.00
C LEU A 21 14.74 6.79 13.52
N ASP A 22 15.18 7.72 14.36
CA ASP A 22 15.04 7.62 15.82
C ASP A 22 13.57 7.59 16.25
N ALA A 23 12.76 8.53 15.75
CA ALA A 23 11.32 8.54 16.00
C ALA A 23 10.64 7.26 15.46
N LYS A 24 11.03 6.76 14.29
CA LYS A 24 10.57 5.46 13.78
C LYS A 24 10.90 4.32 14.74
N GLN A 25 12.13 4.28 15.27
CA GLN A 25 12.55 3.24 16.21
C GLN A 25 11.76 3.29 17.51
N LYS A 26 11.54 4.48 18.08
CA LYS A 26 10.66 4.68 19.23
C LYS A 26 9.24 4.21 18.96
N GLY A 27 8.69 4.53 17.79
CA GLY A 27 7.38 4.04 17.35
C GLY A 27 7.33 2.51 17.24
N ASN A 28 8.39 1.88 16.73
CA ASN A 28 8.50 0.42 16.67
C ASN A 28 8.56 -0.22 18.07
N LEU A 29 9.20 0.43 19.05
CA LEU A 29 9.25 -0.04 20.43
C LEU A 29 7.87 0.04 21.10
N CYS A 30 7.16 1.16 20.94
CA CYS A 30 5.76 1.29 21.37
C CYS A 30 4.88 0.23 20.70
N PHE A 31 5.04 0.01 19.38
CA PHE A 31 4.26 -0.98 18.65
C PHE A 31 4.51 -2.41 19.17
N SER A 32 5.77 -2.76 19.44
CA SER A 32 6.16 -4.07 19.97
C SER A 32 5.65 -4.31 21.39
N SER A 33 5.45 -3.24 22.17
CA SER A 33 4.85 -3.28 23.51
C SER A 33 3.32 -3.15 23.49
N ALA A 34 2.70 -3.25 22.32
CA ALA A 34 1.26 -3.07 22.08
C ALA A 34 0.69 -1.68 22.45
N ASP A 35 1.55 -0.70 22.74
CA ASP A 35 1.16 0.71 22.81
C ASP A 35 1.04 1.29 21.40
N PHE A 36 -0.11 1.03 20.77
CA PHE A 36 -0.40 1.52 19.43
C PHE A 36 -0.60 3.04 19.39
N SER A 37 -0.99 3.65 20.51
CA SER A 37 -1.20 5.09 20.62
C SER A 37 0.14 5.85 20.62
N GLY A 38 1.12 5.39 21.40
CA GLY A 38 2.48 5.90 21.37
C GLY A 38 3.16 5.64 20.03
N ALA A 39 2.93 4.45 19.44
CA ALA A 39 3.43 4.14 18.10
C ALA A 39 2.92 5.13 17.05
N LEU A 40 1.62 5.42 17.06
CA LEU A 40 0.99 6.40 16.18
C LEU A 40 1.61 7.81 16.34
N ALA A 41 1.86 8.24 17.58
CA ALA A 41 2.47 9.53 17.87
C ALA A 41 3.90 9.62 17.30
N PHE A 42 4.73 8.62 17.57
CA PHE A 42 6.12 8.60 17.10
C PHE A 42 6.24 8.43 15.58
N TYR A 43 5.41 7.61 14.93
CA TYR A 43 5.40 7.54 13.47
C TYR A 43 4.93 8.85 12.83
N SER A 44 3.99 9.56 13.46
CA SER A 44 3.57 10.89 13.00
C SER A 44 4.69 11.92 13.14
N GLN A 45 5.43 11.88 14.26
CA GLN A 45 6.61 12.72 14.45
C GLN A 45 7.68 12.43 13.40
N ALA A 46 7.95 11.14 13.13
CA ALA A 46 8.89 10.72 12.10
C ALA A 46 8.50 11.26 10.72
N LEU A 47 7.21 11.23 10.36
CA LEU A 47 6.71 11.76 9.09
C LEU A 47 6.92 13.28 8.96
N ILE A 48 6.80 14.03 10.05
CA ILE A 48 7.01 15.49 10.04
C ILE A 48 8.46 15.86 9.69
N VAL A 49 9.43 15.10 10.21
CA VAL A 49 10.86 15.40 10.05
C VAL A 49 11.54 14.58 8.95
N ALA A 50 10.86 13.59 8.37
CA ALA A 50 11.43 12.75 7.32
C ALA A 50 11.73 13.58 6.05
N PRO A 51 12.95 13.47 5.48
CA PRO A 51 13.21 14.02 4.18
C PRO A 51 12.40 13.25 3.12
N PHE A 52 11.65 13.99 2.32
CA PHE A 52 11.01 13.43 1.14
C PHE A 52 12.00 13.50 -0.03
N ASP A 53 12.60 12.37 -0.36
CA ASP A 53 13.43 12.23 -1.56
C ASP A 53 12.63 11.52 -2.66
N ALA A 54 12.14 12.27 -3.64
CA ALA A 54 11.37 11.72 -4.75
C ALA A 54 12.20 10.84 -5.71
N ARG A 55 13.53 10.80 -5.55
CA ARG A 55 14.44 10.04 -6.41
C ARG A 55 14.60 8.57 -5.97
N ASP A 56 14.30 8.26 -4.71
CA ASP A 56 14.35 6.89 -4.16
C ASP A 56 12.93 6.28 -4.13
N LYS A 57 12.59 5.57 -5.21
CA LYS A 57 11.24 4.99 -5.44
C LYS A 57 11.08 3.58 -4.86
N ASP A 58 12.18 2.85 -4.65
CA ASP A 58 12.13 1.42 -4.37
C ASP A 58 11.84 1.12 -2.89
N LYS A 59 12.18 2.02 -1.96
CA LYS A 59 11.75 1.90 -0.56
C LYS A 59 11.89 3.20 0.23
N ASN A 60 11.13 4.22 -0.18
CA ASN A 60 11.17 5.53 0.45
C ASN A 60 10.87 5.45 1.96
N LEU A 61 11.69 6.12 2.79
CA LEU A 61 11.46 6.17 4.24
C LEU A 61 10.05 6.67 4.57
N VAL A 62 9.53 7.65 3.82
CA VAL A 62 8.20 8.21 4.02
C VAL A 62 7.11 7.17 3.75
N SER A 63 7.23 6.32 2.72
CA SER A 63 6.24 5.26 2.45
C SER A 63 6.25 4.19 3.54
N VAL A 64 7.43 3.83 4.06
CA VAL A 64 7.58 2.93 5.21
C VAL A 64 6.90 3.50 6.45
N LEU A 65 7.09 4.79 6.73
CA LEU A 65 6.47 5.46 7.87
C LEU A 65 4.95 5.51 7.76
N TYR A 66 4.41 5.78 6.57
CA TYR A 66 2.96 5.72 6.33
C TYR A 66 2.41 4.32 6.59
N VAL A 67 3.05 3.26 6.10
CA VAL A 67 2.59 1.89 6.38
C VAL A 67 2.67 1.57 7.86
N ASN A 68 3.78 1.88 8.54
CA ASN A 68 3.90 1.65 9.98
C ASN A 68 2.80 2.37 10.77
N ARG A 69 2.49 3.61 10.40
CA ARG A 69 1.39 4.38 10.98
C ARG A 69 0.03 3.77 10.66
N ALA A 70 -0.18 3.31 9.43
CA ALA A 70 -1.39 2.61 9.01
C ALA A 70 -1.63 1.36 9.88
N VAL A 71 -0.60 0.55 10.13
CA VAL A 71 -0.76 -0.64 10.99
C VAL A 71 -1.19 -0.26 12.41
N ALA A 72 -0.60 0.80 12.99
CA ALA A 72 -1.00 1.29 14.30
C ALA A 72 -2.46 1.79 14.30
N LEU A 73 -2.88 2.53 13.26
CA LEU A 73 -4.26 2.98 13.08
C LEU A 73 -5.24 1.80 12.96
N TYR A 74 -4.88 0.77 12.20
CA TYR A 74 -5.69 -0.45 12.08
C TYR A 74 -5.89 -1.13 13.43
N LYS A 75 -4.82 -1.24 14.23
CA LYS A 75 -4.88 -1.83 15.58
C LYS A 75 -5.74 -1.02 16.55
N LEU A 76 -5.86 0.29 16.34
CA LEU A 76 -6.73 1.18 17.09
C LEU A 76 -8.16 1.25 16.53
N GLY A 77 -8.47 0.55 15.43
CA GLY A 77 -9.80 0.54 14.80
C GLY A 77 -10.06 1.69 13.83
N PHE A 78 -9.09 2.56 13.58
CA PHE A 78 -9.19 3.70 12.66
C PHE A 78 -8.98 3.27 11.20
N LYS A 79 -9.97 2.53 10.65
CA LYS A 79 -9.90 1.93 9.30
C LYS A 79 -9.76 2.97 8.17
N ILE A 80 -10.46 4.10 8.27
CA ILE A 80 -10.46 5.14 7.21
C ILE A 80 -9.08 5.80 7.10
N GLU A 81 -8.50 6.17 8.25
CA GLU A 81 -7.18 6.78 8.31
C GLU A 81 -6.09 5.79 7.90
N CYS A 82 -6.26 4.51 8.26
CA CYS A 82 -5.39 3.43 7.83
C CYS A 82 -5.37 3.31 6.29
N LEU A 83 -6.54 3.34 5.65
CA LEU A 83 -6.67 3.28 4.18
C LEU A 83 -6.00 4.49 3.52
N ARG A 84 -6.22 5.69 4.07
CA ARG A 84 -5.58 6.93 3.60
C ARG A 84 -4.06 6.83 3.65
N ASP A 85 -3.49 6.30 4.72
CA ASP A 85 -2.05 6.14 4.85
C ASP A 85 -1.48 5.07 3.89
N CYS A 86 -2.20 3.97 3.67
CA CYS A 86 -1.81 2.99 2.65
C CYS A 86 -1.77 3.62 1.25
N ASN A 87 -2.78 4.42 0.89
CA ASN A 87 -2.82 5.13 -0.38
C ASN A 87 -1.67 6.13 -0.53
N ARG A 88 -1.33 6.88 0.52
CA ARG A 88 -0.16 7.78 0.52
C ARG A 88 1.14 7.02 0.33
N ALA A 89 1.31 5.87 0.99
CA ALA A 89 2.48 5.03 0.80
C ALA A 89 2.62 4.55 -0.66
N LEU A 90 1.51 4.18 -1.30
CA LEU A 90 1.46 3.72 -2.69
C LEU A 90 1.68 4.83 -3.71
N GLN A 91 1.24 6.06 -3.43
CA GLN A 91 1.56 7.22 -4.27
C GLN A 91 3.07 7.48 -4.34
N ILE A 92 3.78 7.21 -3.23
CA ILE A 92 5.23 7.44 -3.12
C ILE A 92 6.01 6.25 -3.69
N SER A 93 5.59 5.03 -3.32
CA SER A 93 6.24 3.79 -3.73
C SER A 93 5.19 2.78 -4.18
N PRO A 94 4.80 2.80 -5.48
CA PRO A 94 3.82 1.88 -6.03
C PRO A 94 4.24 0.42 -5.93
N GLY A 95 5.55 0.14 -5.80
CA GLY A 95 6.08 -1.20 -5.62
C GLY A 95 6.12 -1.71 -4.19
N TYR A 96 5.61 -0.95 -3.23
CA TYR A 96 5.73 -1.35 -1.83
C TYR A 96 4.71 -2.42 -1.43
N ALA A 97 5.10 -3.70 -1.52
CA ALA A 97 4.25 -4.86 -1.24
C ALA A 97 3.44 -4.76 0.07
N LYS A 98 4.04 -4.24 1.15
CA LYS A 98 3.36 -4.10 2.44
C LYS A 98 2.21 -3.09 2.40
N ALA A 99 2.31 -2.03 1.62
CA ALA A 99 1.24 -1.05 1.49
C ALA A 99 0.01 -1.66 0.79
N TRP A 100 0.24 -2.41 -0.29
CA TRP A 100 -0.81 -3.22 -0.96
C TRP A 100 -1.44 -4.24 -0.01
N TYR A 101 -0.63 -4.98 0.74
CA TYR A 101 -1.11 -5.97 1.70
C TYR A 101 -2.04 -5.35 2.76
N TRP A 102 -1.64 -4.24 3.38
CA TRP A 102 -2.47 -3.59 4.39
C TRP A 102 -3.73 -2.97 3.80
N ARG A 103 -3.67 -2.41 2.59
CA ARG A 103 -4.86 -1.92 1.89
C ARG A 103 -5.86 -3.04 1.63
N GLY A 104 -5.39 -4.19 1.12
CA GLY A 104 -6.20 -5.38 0.91
C GLY A 104 -6.83 -5.90 2.20
N LYS A 105 -6.10 -5.90 3.32
CA LYS A 105 -6.67 -6.29 4.63
C LYS A 105 -7.78 -5.36 5.12
N ILE A 106 -7.65 -4.06 4.90
CA ILE A 106 -8.69 -3.09 5.29
C ILE A 106 -9.94 -3.30 4.44
N ASN A 107 -9.76 -3.48 3.13
CA ASN A 107 -10.86 -3.79 2.20
C ASN A 107 -11.56 -5.09 2.58
N ALA A 108 -10.81 -6.15 2.91
CA ALA A 108 -11.36 -7.41 3.39
C ALA A 108 -12.17 -7.23 4.68
N SER A 109 -11.65 -6.43 5.63
CA SER A 109 -12.35 -6.11 6.88
C SER A 109 -13.58 -5.21 6.71
N SER A 110 -13.77 -4.67 5.51
CA SER A 110 -14.91 -3.83 5.11
C SER A 110 -15.81 -4.55 4.11
N GLU A 111 -15.62 -5.87 3.93
CA GLU A 111 -16.39 -6.73 3.00
C GLU A 111 -16.25 -6.36 1.51
N ASN A 112 -15.29 -5.50 1.17
CA ASN A 112 -14.91 -5.18 -0.20
C ASN A 112 -13.99 -6.28 -0.75
N TYR A 113 -14.53 -7.48 -0.93
CA TYR A 113 -13.76 -8.69 -1.22
C TYR A 113 -13.03 -8.64 -2.57
N GLU A 114 -13.62 -8.02 -3.60
CA GLU A 114 -13.01 -7.87 -4.92
C GLU A 114 -11.75 -6.99 -4.86
N ASP A 115 -11.89 -5.78 -4.30
CA ASP A 115 -10.77 -4.84 -4.09
C ASP A 115 -9.68 -5.45 -3.21
N ALA A 116 -10.09 -6.19 -2.17
CA ALA A 116 -9.16 -6.87 -1.29
C ALA A 116 -8.36 -7.95 -2.02
N MET A 117 -9.00 -8.74 -2.88
CA MET A 117 -8.31 -9.77 -3.67
C MET A 117 -7.35 -9.16 -4.68
N ALA A 118 -7.76 -8.09 -5.37
CA ALA A 118 -6.91 -7.36 -6.31
C ALA A 118 -5.65 -6.80 -5.61
N ASP A 119 -5.84 -6.16 -4.45
CA ASP A 119 -4.73 -5.61 -3.67
C ASP A 119 -3.76 -6.70 -3.17
N LEU A 120 -4.29 -7.82 -2.67
CA LEU A 120 -3.46 -8.94 -2.21
C LEU A 120 -2.71 -9.61 -3.37
N HIS A 121 -3.31 -9.67 -4.56
CA HIS A 121 -2.63 -10.19 -5.74
C HIS A 121 -1.42 -9.31 -6.13
N VAL A 122 -1.60 -7.98 -6.16
CA VAL A 122 -0.50 -7.04 -6.40
C VAL A 122 0.55 -7.16 -5.29
N ALA A 123 0.14 -7.24 -4.02
CA ALA A 123 1.06 -7.45 -2.90
C ALA A 123 1.92 -8.71 -3.09
N ASN A 124 1.33 -9.82 -3.55
CA ASN A 124 2.04 -11.07 -3.80
C ASN A 124 3.05 -10.95 -4.95
N LEU A 125 2.70 -10.21 -6.01
CA LEU A 125 3.59 -9.96 -7.15
C LEU A 125 4.81 -9.13 -6.74
N MET A 126 4.61 -8.10 -5.89
CA MET A 126 5.67 -7.19 -5.45
C MET A 126 6.51 -7.74 -4.29
N GLU A 127 6.01 -8.72 -3.54
CA GLU A 127 6.76 -9.34 -2.45
C GLU A 127 7.91 -10.20 -3.01
N THR A 128 9.10 -10.06 -2.43
CA THR A 128 10.29 -10.80 -2.89
C THR A 128 10.59 -12.00 -2.00
N SER A 129 10.15 -11.97 -0.75
CA SER A 129 10.34 -13.07 0.20
C SER A 129 9.33 -14.19 -0.01
N SER A 130 9.82 -15.43 -0.08
CA SER A 130 8.96 -16.63 -0.11
C SER A 130 8.10 -16.79 1.15
N GLY A 131 8.54 -16.26 2.30
CA GLY A 131 7.73 -16.23 3.52
C GLY A 131 6.56 -15.26 3.41
N GLY A 132 6.83 -14.05 2.89
CA GLY A 132 5.80 -13.04 2.66
C GLY A 132 4.76 -13.50 1.63
N LYS A 133 5.20 -14.08 0.51
CA LYS A 133 4.29 -14.64 -0.50
C LYS A 133 3.35 -15.70 0.08
N ARG A 134 3.89 -16.67 0.80
CA ARG A 134 3.09 -17.72 1.45
C ARG A 134 2.06 -17.15 2.43
N GLN A 135 2.42 -16.09 3.16
CA GLN A 135 1.48 -15.40 4.04
C GLN A 135 0.34 -14.75 3.25
N ILE A 136 0.66 -14.03 2.17
CA ILE A 136 -0.33 -13.34 1.32
C ILE A 136 -1.25 -14.36 0.63
N GLU A 137 -0.70 -15.45 0.11
CA GLU A 137 -1.46 -16.56 -0.48
C GLU A 137 -2.41 -17.23 0.51
N GLY A 138 -1.99 -17.37 1.77
CA GLY A 138 -2.85 -17.86 2.85
C GLY A 138 -4.06 -16.94 3.07
N GLU A 139 -3.81 -15.63 3.14
CA GLU A 139 -4.86 -14.62 3.32
C GLU A 139 -5.82 -14.58 2.11
N MET A 140 -5.30 -14.67 0.87
CA MET A 140 -6.13 -14.77 -0.33
C MET A 140 -7.04 -16.00 -0.31
N LYS A 141 -6.55 -17.16 0.11
CA LYS A 141 -7.36 -18.38 0.22
C LYS A 141 -8.47 -18.23 1.27
N LEU A 142 -8.17 -17.64 2.42
CA LEU A 142 -9.17 -17.36 3.45
C LEU A 142 -10.24 -16.40 2.95
N LEU A 143 -9.84 -15.36 2.23
CA LEU A 143 -10.75 -14.37 1.66
C LEU A 143 -11.68 -15.00 0.60
N GLN A 144 -11.15 -15.89 -0.24
CA GLN A 144 -11.96 -16.63 -1.22
C GLN A 144 -13.05 -17.48 -0.54
N VAL A 145 -12.71 -18.15 0.56
CA VAL A 145 -13.68 -18.93 1.35
C VAL A 145 -14.72 -18.04 2.03
N GLN A 146 -14.35 -16.84 2.47
CA GLN A 146 -15.30 -15.87 3.02
C GLN A 146 -16.25 -15.36 1.95
N PHE A 147 -15.72 -14.97 0.78
CA PHE A 147 -16.51 -14.52 -0.34
C PHE A 147 -17.53 -15.57 -0.80
N THR A 148 -17.14 -16.84 -0.94
CA THR A 148 -18.07 -17.90 -1.36
C THR A 148 -19.14 -18.20 -0.30
N ARG A 149 -18.85 -18.01 0.99
CA ARG A 149 -19.85 -18.13 2.06
C ARG A 149 -20.87 -17.00 2.01
N THR A 150 -20.41 -15.77 1.78
CA THR A 150 -21.27 -14.59 1.67
C THR A 150 -22.11 -14.64 0.39
N SER A 151 -21.51 -14.97 -0.75
CA SER A 151 -22.19 -15.10 -2.04
C SER A 151 -23.06 -16.37 -2.13
N GLY A 152 -22.69 -17.46 -1.45
CA GLY A 152 -23.52 -18.67 -1.35
C GLY A 152 -24.81 -18.47 -0.55
N SER A 153 -24.87 -17.43 0.30
CA SER A 153 -26.11 -16.96 0.92
C SER A 153 -26.96 -16.09 -0.01
N LEU A 154 -26.43 -15.69 -1.16
CA LEU A 154 -27.06 -14.88 -2.20
C LEU A 154 -27.08 -15.68 -3.51
N THR A 155 -27.88 -16.76 -3.52
CA THR A 155 -28.26 -17.59 -4.68
C THR A 155 -27.13 -18.28 -5.49
N GLN A 156 -27.29 -19.60 -5.65
CA GLN A 156 -26.66 -20.40 -6.69
C GLN A 156 -26.86 -19.74 -8.05
N HIS A 157 -25.83 -19.12 -8.60
CA HIS A 157 -25.49 -19.01 -10.02
C HIS A 157 -24.40 -17.94 -10.12
N ASP A 158 -23.13 -18.34 -10.15
CA ASP A 158 -22.05 -17.67 -10.91
C ASP A 158 -20.66 -18.21 -10.52
N GLU A 159 -20.45 -19.53 -10.64
CA GLU A 159 -19.10 -20.11 -10.57
C GLU A 159 -18.23 -19.83 -11.84
N ASN A 160 -18.68 -18.97 -12.75
CA ASN A 160 -17.97 -18.72 -14.03
C ASN A 160 -17.36 -17.32 -14.20
N ILE A 161 -17.47 -16.41 -13.22
CA ILE A 161 -16.99 -15.03 -13.41
C ILE A 161 -15.46 -14.90 -13.39
N PHE A 162 -14.73 -15.79 -12.72
CA PHE A 162 -13.25 -15.70 -12.65
C PHE A 162 -12.48 -16.45 -13.76
N LYS A 163 -13.17 -17.08 -14.72
CA LYS A 163 -12.52 -17.64 -15.92
C LYS A 163 -12.51 -16.70 -17.13
N ILE A 164 -13.20 -15.56 -17.07
CA ILE A 164 -13.32 -14.62 -18.18
C ILE A 164 -13.07 -13.18 -17.73
N SER A 165 -11.90 -12.91 -17.16
CA SER A 165 -11.33 -11.54 -17.16
C SER A 165 -9.82 -11.56 -17.30
N GLY A 166 -9.32 -12.36 -18.25
CA GLY A 166 -8.05 -12.08 -18.92
C GLY A 166 -8.19 -10.84 -19.80
N ARG A 167 -8.38 -9.65 -19.21
CA ARG A 167 -8.30 -8.37 -19.91
C ARG A 167 -7.35 -7.42 -19.18
N GLU A 168 -6.20 -7.25 -19.82
CA GLU A 168 -5.56 -5.95 -20.04
C GLU A 168 -5.08 -5.20 -18.78
N ILE A 169 -3.92 -5.63 -18.26
CA ILE A 169 -2.97 -4.68 -17.68
C ILE A 169 -2.31 -3.97 -18.88
N LEU A 170 -2.95 -2.91 -19.36
CA LEU A 170 -2.40 -2.04 -20.41
C LEU A 170 -1.28 -1.18 -19.82
N GLU A 171 -0.07 -1.55 -20.22
CA GLU A 171 1.09 -0.74 -20.57
C GLU A 171 1.04 0.76 -20.21
N PHE A 172 1.97 1.15 -19.34
CA PHE A 172 2.43 2.52 -19.19
C PHE A 172 2.88 3.08 -20.55
N HIS A 173 2.13 4.05 -21.06
CA HIS A 173 2.50 4.89 -22.19
C HIS A 173 3.86 5.56 -21.96
N GLN A 174 4.84 5.28 -22.82
CA GLN A 174 5.86 6.25 -23.20
C GLN A 174 5.62 6.67 -24.66
N PRO A 175 5.67 7.98 -24.99
CA PRO A 175 5.39 8.45 -26.34
C PRO A 175 6.54 8.10 -27.28
N THR A 176 6.19 7.42 -28.39
CA THR A 176 7.08 7.10 -29.51
C THR A 176 7.29 8.34 -30.38
N VAL A 177 8.55 8.82 -30.46
CA VAL A 177 8.97 9.80 -31.45
C VAL A 177 9.00 9.11 -32.82
N HIS A 178 8.11 9.54 -33.73
CA HIS A 178 8.04 9.10 -35.12
C HIS A 178 9.35 9.41 -35.87
N ARG A 179 10.08 8.38 -36.30
CA ARG A 179 10.96 8.44 -37.48
C ARG A 179 10.15 8.00 -38.70
N GLY A 180 9.68 8.97 -39.47
CA GLY A 180 9.20 8.73 -40.83
C GLY A 180 10.38 8.59 -41.78
N GLY A 181 10.57 7.39 -42.34
CA GLY A 181 11.47 7.17 -43.47
C GLY A 181 10.81 7.51 -44.79
N LYS A 182 11.63 7.75 -45.82
CA LYS A 182 11.43 7.36 -47.22
C LYS A 182 12.77 7.56 -47.96
N SER A 183 13.35 6.45 -48.40
CA SER A 183 14.25 6.40 -49.55
C SER A 183 13.48 6.78 -50.83
N TRP A 184 14.15 7.31 -51.86
CA TRP A 184 14.30 6.71 -53.19
C TRP A 184 15.24 7.58 -54.06
N SER A 185 15.95 6.87 -54.93
CA SER A 185 16.99 7.18 -55.92
C SER A 185 16.74 8.31 -56.94
N HIS A 186 17.79 9.07 -57.28
CA HIS A 186 18.53 9.05 -58.57
C HIS A 186 19.88 9.75 -58.40
#